data_AF-A0A927LQJ5-F1
#
_entry.id   AF-A0A927LQJ5-F1
#
_cell.length_a   1.000
_cell.length_b   1.000
_cell.length_c   1.000
_cell.angle_alpha   90.00
_cell.angle_beta   90.00
_cell.angle_gamma   90.00
#
_symmetry.space_group_name_H-M   'P 1'
#
loop_
_entity.id
_entity.type
_entity.pdbx_description
1 polymer ?
#
loop_
_entity_poly.entity_id
_entity_poly.type
_entity_poly.pdbx_seq_one_letter_code
_entity_poly.pdbx_strand_id
1 'polypeptide(L)'
;MYGSCFNIRKSKKFVYKINEVKIYNDKTIYIISYSIPRNHYTYTKKQIPGNYSGTLYINKDDYAIVKIIENWEFMENPESSKYDIYGWNEKYVNKEIKSESVETNFEKINNLYFLTSSEIEILGKLYDIEKNTYQLKMYIDSNWRDFKTENPIKISNKKEVQIFEKVKYNKTFWENYKITE
;
A
#
# COMPACT_ATOMS: atom_id res chain seq x y z
N MET A 1 7.18 25.56 -18.06
CA MET A 1 8.49 25.19 -17.50
C MET A 1 8.38 23.77 -16.98
N TYR A 2 8.83 22.78 -17.77
CA TYR A 2 8.72 21.36 -17.45
C TYR A 2 9.84 20.98 -16.48
N GLY A 3 9.49 20.59 -15.26
CA GLY A 3 10.44 20.06 -14.28
C GLY A 3 10.89 18.65 -14.63
N SER A 4 11.86 18.52 -15.53
CA SER A 4 12.43 17.26 -16.00
C SER A 4 13.43 16.60 -15.03
N CYS A 5 13.34 16.85 -13.71
CA CYS A 5 14.36 16.41 -12.74
C CYS A 5 13.86 15.55 -11.54
N PHE A 6 12.72 14.86 -11.64
CA PHE A 6 12.28 13.90 -10.59
C PHE A 6 11.92 12.51 -11.11
N ASN A 7 12.71 11.96 -12.04
CA ASN A 7 12.61 10.55 -12.44
C ASN A 7 13.13 9.55 -11.39
N ILE A 8 13.60 10.02 -10.23
CA ILE A 8 13.92 9.14 -9.10
C ILE A 8 12.62 8.90 -8.34
N ARG A 9 11.95 7.78 -8.61
CA ARG A 9 10.92 7.25 -7.70
C ARG A 9 11.54 7.21 -6.30
N LYS A 10 11.11 8.10 -5.40
CA LYS A 10 11.63 8.14 -4.02
C LYS A 10 11.46 6.75 -3.42
N SER A 11 12.56 6.10 -3.03
CA SER A 11 12.50 4.75 -2.48
C SER A 11 11.67 4.75 -1.19
N LYS A 12 10.70 3.84 -1.10
CA LYS A 12 9.95 3.62 0.13
C LYS A 12 10.84 2.79 1.05
N LYS A 13 11.27 3.37 2.17
CA LYS A 13 12.00 2.63 3.20
C LYS A 13 10.99 2.02 4.17
N PHE A 14 10.80 0.72 4.05
CA PHE A 14 9.98 -0.04 4.98
C PHE A 14 10.81 -0.48 6.18
N VAL A 15 10.17 -0.48 7.35
CA VAL A 15 10.67 -1.14 8.55
C VAL A 15 9.89 -2.45 8.68
N TYR A 16 10.60 -3.57 8.70
CA TYR A 16 10.00 -4.90 8.80
C TYR A 16 10.29 -5.53 10.17
N LYS A 17 9.32 -6.29 10.67
CA LYS A 17 9.46 -7.11 11.87
C LYS A 17 8.78 -8.45 11.63
N ILE A 18 9.54 -9.54 11.76
CA ILE A 18 8.94 -10.88 11.81
C ILE A 18 8.25 -11.01 13.15
N ASN A 19 6.95 -11.29 13.13
CA ASN A 19 6.14 -11.43 14.34
C ASN A 19 6.10 -12.89 14.78
N GLU A 20 5.66 -13.78 13.90
CA GLU A 20 5.49 -15.20 14.19
C GLU A 20 5.61 -16.06 12.93
N VAL A 21 5.72 -17.37 13.14
CA VAL A 21 5.57 -18.41 12.12
C VAL A 21 4.45 -19.31 12.57
N LYS A 22 3.42 -19.51 11.72
CA LYS A 22 2.28 -20.37 12.05
C LYS A 22 1.78 -21.15 10.84
N ILE A 23 0.87 -22.09 11.10
CA ILE A 23 0.14 -22.79 10.05
C ILE A 23 -1.09 -21.95 9.67
N TYR A 24 -1.28 -21.73 8.38
CA TYR A 24 -2.44 -21.06 7.79
C TYR A 24 -2.78 -21.77 6.47
N ASN A 25 -4.03 -22.23 6.33
CA ASN A 25 -4.49 -23.02 5.18
C ASN A 25 -3.54 -24.19 4.85
N ASP A 26 -3.22 -24.99 5.86
CA ASP A 26 -2.32 -26.16 5.79
C ASP A 26 -0.87 -25.87 5.34
N LYS A 27 -0.49 -24.59 5.26
CA LYS A 27 0.87 -24.17 4.92
C LYS A 27 1.53 -23.45 6.07
N THR A 28 2.84 -23.64 6.18
CA THR A 28 3.65 -22.85 7.11
C THR A 28 3.86 -21.46 6.51
N ILE A 29 3.50 -20.41 7.24
CA ILE A 29 3.62 -19.02 6.80
C ILE A 29 4.46 -18.19 7.77
N TYR A 30 5.15 -17.18 7.24
CA TYR A 30 5.70 -16.07 8.01
C TYR A 30 4.64 -14.97 8.16
N ILE A 31 4.54 -14.39 9.35
CA ILE A 31 3.79 -13.16 9.57
C ILE A 31 4.78 -12.03 9.83
N ILE A 32 4.75 -11.02 8.95
CA ILE A 32 5.70 -9.91 8.97
C ILE A 32 4.94 -8.61 9.05
N SER A 33 5.09 -7.87 10.14
CA SER A 33 4.63 -6.48 10.19
C SER A 33 5.55 -5.58 9.39
N TYR A 34 4.96 -4.57 8.74
CA TYR A 34 5.71 -3.50 8.11
C TYR A 34 5.13 -2.13 8.47
N SER A 35 5.97 -1.11 8.40
CA SER A 35 5.54 0.29 8.48
C SER A 35 6.48 1.20 7.69
N ILE A 36 6.02 2.42 7.39
CA ILE A 36 6.86 3.47 6.81
C ILE A 36 6.91 4.64 7.78
N PRO A 37 8.10 5.16 8.14
CA PRO A 37 8.24 6.33 9.02
C PRO A 37 7.95 7.66 8.29
N ARG A 38 7.10 7.64 7.26
CA ARG A 38 6.76 8.80 6.42
C ARG A 38 5.28 8.75 6.09
N ASN A 39 4.62 9.90 6.25
CA ASN A 39 3.17 10.05 6.16
C ASN A 39 2.67 10.66 4.84
N HIS A 40 3.57 11.08 3.94
CA HIS A 40 3.21 11.79 2.71
C HIS A 40 2.61 10.86 1.64
N TYR A 41 1.73 11.39 0.77
CA TYR A 41 1.06 10.69 -0.34
C TYR A 41 1.99 9.76 -1.15
N THR A 42 3.21 10.20 -1.43
CA THR A 42 4.21 9.42 -2.18
C THR A 42 4.49 8.04 -1.54
N TYR A 43 4.36 7.94 -0.22
CA TYR A 43 4.62 6.72 0.55
C TYR A 43 3.34 5.97 0.90
N THR A 44 2.27 6.68 1.22
CA THR A 44 1.00 6.10 1.69
C THR A 44 0.00 5.82 0.55
N LYS A 45 0.19 6.43 -0.63
CA LYS A 45 -0.79 6.50 -1.73
C LYS A 45 -2.15 7.13 -1.34
N LYS A 46 -2.22 7.84 -0.21
CA LYS A 46 -3.43 8.54 0.26
C LYS A 46 -3.19 10.03 0.31
N GLN A 47 -4.18 10.82 -0.11
CA GLN A 47 -4.06 12.28 -0.19
C GLN A 47 -3.91 12.89 1.20
N ILE A 48 -4.64 12.36 2.19
CA ILE A 48 -4.49 12.75 3.58
C ILE A 48 -3.21 12.11 4.14
N PRO A 49 -2.33 12.90 4.77
CA PRO A 49 -1.19 12.36 5.47
C PRO A 49 -1.62 11.42 6.58
N GLY A 50 -0.95 10.27 6.69
CA GLY A 50 -1.28 9.27 7.70
C GLY A 50 -0.17 8.29 7.95
N ASN A 51 -0.25 7.60 9.08
CA ASN A 51 0.63 6.48 9.37
C ASN A 51 0.20 5.30 8.50
N TYR A 52 1.16 4.74 7.76
CA TYR A 52 0.93 3.57 6.92
C TYR A 52 1.72 2.39 7.47
N SER A 53 0.98 1.33 7.79
CA SER A 53 1.52 0.09 8.33
C SER A 53 0.72 -1.10 7.81
N GLY A 54 1.15 -2.30 8.13
CA GLY A 54 0.42 -3.49 7.72
C GLY A 54 1.10 -4.76 8.15
N THR A 55 0.54 -5.87 7.67
CA THR A 55 1.02 -7.22 7.95
C THR A 55 0.98 -8.06 6.68
N LEU A 56 2.08 -8.75 6.40
CA LEU A 56 2.23 -9.69 5.30
C LEU A 56 2.16 -11.12 5.83
N TYR A 57 1.42 -11.96 5.12
CA TYR A 57 1.36 -13.40 5.32
C TYR A 57 2.06 -14.03 4.12
N ILE A 58 3.18 -14.71 4.36
CA ILE A 58 4.07 -15.21 3.31
C ILE A 58 4.23 -16.72 3.43
N ASN A 59 3.90 -17.47 2.39
CA ASN A 59 4.14 -18.91 2.33
C ASN A 59 5.63 -19.21 2.43
N LYS A 60 5.99 -20.18 3.27
CA LYS A 60 7.39 -20.59 3.44
C LYS A 60 7.93 -21.39 2.25
N ASP A 61 7.06 -22.10 1.54
CA ASP A 61 7.47 -23.02 0.47
C ASP A 61 7.93 -22.28 -0.81
N ASP A 62 7.24 -21.20 -1.17
CA ASP A 62 7.49 -20.46 -2.41
C ASP A 62 7.63 -18.94 -2.21
N TYR A 63 7.67 -18.48 -0.96
CA TYR A 63 7.81 -17.06 -0.58
C TYR A 63 6.75 -16.13 -1.18
N ALA A 64 5.62 -16.69 -1.62
CA ALA A 64 4.50 -15.91 -2.13
C ALA A 64 3.72 -15.25 -0.99
N ILE A 65 3.27 -14.02 -1.22
CA ILE A 65 2.34 -13.35 -0.32
C ILE A 65 0.95 -13.95 -0.55
N VAL A 66 0.34 -14.47 0.50
CA VAL A 66 -1.01 -15.08 0.48
C VAL A 66 -2.08 -14.21 1.11
N LYS A 67 -1.68 -13.27 1.95
CA LYS A 67 -2.59 -12.28 2.53
C LYS A 67 -1.81 -11.02 2.90
N ILE A 68 -2.42 -9.87 2.69
CA ILE A 68 -1.91 -8.56 3.07
C ILE A 68 -2.99 -7.86 3.87
N ILE A 69 -2.63 -7.28 5.01
CA ILE A 69 -3.45 -6.31 5.72
C ILE A 69 -2.70 -4.99 5.65
N GLU A 70 -3.30 -3.98 5.03
CA GLU A 70 -2.79 -2.61 4.95
C GLU A 70 -3.63 -1.70 5.85
N ASN A 71 -2.99 -0.82 6.61
CA ASN A 71 -3.64 0.08 7.55
C ASN A 71 -3.16 1.51 7.32
N TRP A 72 -4.11 2.44 7.28
CA TRP A 72 -3.89 3.87 7.28
C TRP A 72 -4.58 4.49 8.50
N GLU A 73 -3.81 5.23 9.29
CA GLU A 73 -4.33 6.10 10.34
C GLU A 73 -4.07 7.54 9.92
N PHE A 74 -5.14 8.27 9.59
CA PHE A 74 -5.03 9.62 9.05
C PHE A 74 -4.85 10.64 10.16
N MET A 75 -3.99 11.63 9.90
CA MET A 75 -3.82 12.76 10.79
C MET A 75 -5.04 13.67 10.71
N GLU A 76 -5.51 14.17 11.85
CA GLU A 76 -6.63 15.11 11.88
C GLU A 76 -6.20 16.43 11.21
N ASN A 77 -6.92 16.81 10.15
CA ASN A 77 -6.67 18.06 9.43
C ASN A 77 -8.01 18.69 8.99
N PRO A 78 -8.52 19.70 9.72
CA PRO A 78 -9.89 20.17 9.58
C PRO A 78 -10.25 20.76 8.21
N GLU A 79 -9.27 21.18 7.40
CA GLU A 79 -9.53 21.77 6.08
C GLU A 79 -9.45 20.76 4.92
N SER A 80 -8.65 19.70 5.03
CA SER A 80 -8.40 18.76 3.93
C SER A 80 -8.94 17.34 4.17
N SER A 81 -9.41 17.05 5.40
CA SER A 81 -9.94 15.72 5.75
C SER A 81 -11.42 15.54 5.40
N LYS A 82 -12.12 16.64 5.08
CA LYS A 82 -13.56 16.62 4.75
C LYS A 82 -13.76 16.47 3.25
N TYR A 83 -14.54 15.46 2.88
CA TYR A 83 -14.93 15.18 1.51
C TYR A 83 -16.42 15.39 1.33
N ASP A 84 -16.81 16.03 0.23
CA ASP A 84 -18.20 16.06 -0.20
C ASP A 84 -18.69 14.65 -0.50
N ILE A 85 -19.94 14.40 -0.14
CA ILE A 85 -20.57 13.10 -0.37
C ILE A 85 -21.61 13.23 -1.48
N TYR A 86 -21.44 12.43 -2.53
CA TYR A 86 -22.39 12.32 -3.63
C TYR A 86 -23.09 10.97 -3.60
N GLY A 87 -24.41 10.94 -3.88
CA GLY A 87 -25.20 9.71 -3.95
C GLY A 87 -25.60 9.11 -2.60
N TRP A 88 -25.41 9.84 -1.51
CA TRP A 88 -25.90 9.47 -0.18
C TRP A 88 -27.19 10.22 0.15
N ASN A 89 -27.82 9.88 1.28
CA ASN A 89 -28.98 10.63 1.78
C ASN A 89 -28.64 12.12 1.90
N GLU A 90 -29.50 12.98 1.35
CA GLU A 90 -29.29 14.44 1.23
C GLU A 90 -29.01 15.13 2.56
N LYS A 91 -29.42 14.53 3.69
CA LYS A 91 -29.12 15.09 5.02
C LYS A 91 -27.62 15.16 5.31
N TYR A 92 -26.79 14.32 4.68
CA TYR A 92 -25.34 14.28 4.90
C TYR A 92 -24.61 15.03 3.80
N VAL A 93 -23.72 15.94 4.19
CA VAL A 93 -22.99 16.82 3.26
C VAL A 93 -21.52 16.46 3.16
N ASN A 94 -20.89 16.06 4.26
CA ASN A 94 -19.46 15.76 4.29
C ASN A 94 -19.13 14.51 5.10
N LYS A 95 -18.02 13.86 4.73
CA LYS A 95 -17.38 12.81 5.52
C LYS A 95 -15.94 13.17 5.83
N GLU A 96 -15.47 12.76 7.00
CA GLU A 96 -14.06 12.73 7.38
C GLU A 96 -13.63 11.29 7.58
N ILE A 97 -12.51 10.88 6.99
CA ILE A 97 -11.95 9.53 7.18
C ILE A 97 -10.83 9.59 8.21
N LYS A 98 -10.95 8.81 9.28
CA LYS A 98 -9.95 8.70 10.35
C LYS A 98 -9.02 7.52 10.14
N SER A 99 -9.56 6.40 9.67
CA SER A 99 -8.75 5.22 9.38
C SER A 99 -9.35 4.39 8.25
N GLU A 100 -8.46 3.66 7.59
CA GLU A 100 -8.81 2.69 6.57
C GLU A 100 -7.96 1.44 6.77
N SER A 101 -8.60 0.27 6.72
CA SER A 101 -7.92 -1.03 6.69
C SER A 101 -8.34 -1.76 5.43
N VAL A 102 -7.37 -2.32 4.72
CA VAL A 102 -7.59 -3.13 3.52
C VAL A 102 -6.97 -4.49 3.76
N GLU A 103 -7.81 -5.51 3.86
CA GLU A 103 -7.39 -6.90 3.82
C GLU A 103 -7.48 -7.40 2.39
N THR A 104 -6.45 -8.08 1.90
CA THR A 104 -6.41 -8.67 0.55
C THR A 104 -5.92 -10.09 0.64
N ASN A 105 -6.66 -11.03 0.06
CA ASN A 105 -6.35 -12.45 0.05
C ASN A 105 -5.91 -12.90 -1.35
N PHE A 106 -4.94 -13.80 -1.37
CA PHE A 106 -4.39 -14.39 -2.58
C PHE A 106 -4.43 -15.91 -2.50
N GLU A 107 -4.92 -16.54 -3.56
CA GLU A 107 -4.97 -18.00 -3.67
C GLU A 107 -4.13 -18.51 -4.83
N LYS A 108 -3.60 -19.72 -4.65
CA LYS A 108 -2.82 -20.41 -5.67
C LYS A 108 -3.75 -21.27 -6.53
N ILE A 109 -3.91 -20.91 -7.80
CA ILE A 109 -4.72 -21.62 -8.79
C ILE A 109 -3.80 -21.95 -9.97
N ASN A 110 -3.71 -23.23 -10.36
CA ASN A 110 -2.86 -23.68 -11.48
C ASN A 110 -1.41 -23.16 -11.40
N ASN A 111 -0.83 -23.18 -10.19
CA ASN A 111 0.53 -22.72 -9.87
C ASN A 111 0.77 -21.19 -10.00
N LEU A 112 -0.29 -20.38 -10.07
CA LEU A 112 -0.24 -18.92 -10.10
C LEU A 112 -1.01 -18.35 -8.91
N TYR A 113 -0.57 -17.21 -8.37
CA TYR A 113 -1.28 -16.51 -7.29
C TYR A 113 -2.19 -15.42 -7.84
N PHE A 114 -3.45 -15.44 -7.42
CA PHE A 114 -4.47 -14.47 -7.83
C PHE A 114 -5.06 -13.79 -6.61
N LEU A 115 -5.34 -12.49 -6.73
CA LEU A 115 -6.15 -11.78 -5.76
C LEU A 115 -7.58 -12.32 -5.85
N THR A 116 -8.09 -12.95 -4.79
CA THR A 116 -9.42 -13.59 -4.77
C THR A 116 -10.45 -12.80 -4.00
N SER A 117 -10.04 -12.12 -2.93
CA SER A 117 -10.93 -11.23 -2.19
C SER A 117 -10.20 -10.05 -1.57
N SER A 118 -10.96 -9.01 -1.28
CA SER A 118 -10.50 -7.89 -0.46
C SER A 118 -11.64 -7.32 0.36
N GLU A 119 -11.35 -7.05 1.62
CA GLU A 119 -12.26 -6.38 2.54
C GLU A 119 -11.68 -5.02 2.91
N ILE A 120 -12.48 -3.96 2.82
CA ILE A 120 -12.09 -2.60 3.19
C ILE A 120 -13.00 -2.13 4.31
N GLU A 121 -12.39 -1.78 5.45
CA GLU A 121 -13.05 -1.09 6.54
C GLU A 121 -12.62 0.37 6.57
N ILE A 122 -13.58 1.29 6.56
CA ILE A 122 -13.32 2.74 6.66
C ILE A 122 -14.07 3.27 7.88
N LEU A 123 -13.34 3.93 8.79
CA LEU A 123 -13.89 4.56 9.99
C LEU A 123 -13.68 6.07 9.94
N GLY A 124 -14.63 6.82 10.48
CA GLY A 124 -14.54 8.27 10.48
C GLY A 124 -15.75 8.98 11.06
N LYS A 125 -16.06 10.15 10.51
CA LYS A 125 -17.20 10.99 10.89
C LYS A 125 -18.04 11.36 9.67
N LEU A 126 -19.34 11.50 9.87
CA LEU A 126 -20.29 12.10 8.92
C LEU A 126 -20.79 13.43 9.49
N TYR A 127 -21.00 14.40 8.62
CA TYR A 127 -21.55 15.71 8.94
C TYR A 127 -22.86 15.90 8.19
N ASP A 128 -23.89 16.33 8.90
CA ASP A 128 -25.14 16.75 8.29
C ASP A 128 -25.14 18.24 7.91
N ILE A 129 -26.23 18.69 7.29
CA ILE A 129 -26.43 20.09 6.87
C ILE A 129 -26.36 21.05 8.07
N GLU A 130 -26.77 20.61 9.27
CA GLU A 130 -26.75 21.38 10.51
C GLU A 130 -25.38 21.31 11.24
N LYS A 131 -24.41 20.60 10.66
CA LYS A 131 -23.07 20.32 11.21
C LYS A 131 -23.07 19.41 12.45
N ASN A 132 -24.16 18.67 12.70
CA ASN A 132 -24.14 17.57 13.65
C ASN A 132 -23.19 16.48 13.16
N THR A 133 -22.51 15.83 14.10
CA THR A 133 -21.49 14.82 13.80
C THR A 133 -21.99 13.42 14.16
N TYR A 134 -21.82 12.47 13.25
CA TYR A 134 -22.16 11.07 13.42
C TYR A 134 -20.95 10.18 13.16
N GLN A 135 -20.95 8.97 13.73
CA GLN A 135 -19.90 8.00 13.44
C GLN A 135 -20.08 7.43 12.03
N LEU A 136 -18.99 7.43 11.24
CA LEU A 136 -18.92 6.75 9.96
C LEU A 136 -18.28 5.37 10.15
N LYS A 137 -18.94 4.35 9.59
CA LYS A 137 -18.38 3.02 9.39
C LYS A 137 -18.83 2.53 8.02
N MET A 138 -17.88 2.26 7.13
CA MET A 138 -18.14 1.66 5.83
C MET A 138 -17.41 0.33 5.69
N TYR A 139 -18.08 -0.59 5.02
CA TYR A 139 -17.55 -1.89 4.65
C TYR A 139 -17.69 -2.07 3.15
N ILE A 140 -16.60 -2.46 2.50
CA ILE A 140 -16.59 -2.85 1.10
C ILE A 140 -16.00 -4.26 1.06
N ASP A 141 -16.81 -5.21 0.59
CA ASP A 141 -16.37 -6.57 0.31
C ASP A 141 -16.30 -6.74 -1.21
N SER A 142 -15.19 -7.28 -1.70
CA SER A 142 -14.95 -7.55 -3.11
C SER A 142 -14.43 -8.95 -3.28
N ASN A 143 -15.03 -9.70 -4.20
CA ASN A 143 -14.67 -11.07 -4.49
C ASN A 143 -14.47 -11.23 -6.01
N TRP A 144 -13.36 -11.85 -6.39
CA TRP A 144 -13.03 -12.15 -7.78
C TRP A 144 -13.13 -13.65 -8.01
N ARG A 145 -13.79 -14.01 -9.10
CA ARG A 145 -13.98 -15.39 -9.56
C ARG A 145 -13.62 -15.47 -11.04
N ASP A 146 -13.39 -16.68 -11.53
CA ASP A 146 -13.18 -16.99 -12.95
C ASP A 146 -11.89 -16.37 -13.55
N PHE A 147 -10.73 -16.83 -13.07
CA PHE A 147 -9.43 -16.37 -13.56
C PHE A 147 -9.05 -17.09 -14.86
N LYS A 148 -8.69 -16.34 -15.91
CA LYS A 148 -8.07 -16.91 -17.10
C LYS A 148 -6.67 -17.42 -16.78
N THR A 149 -6.55 -18.73 -16.56
CA THR A 149 -5.26 -19.37 -16.24
C THR A 149 -4.46 -19.79 -17.48
N GLU A 150 -5.07 -19.76 -18.66
CA GLU A 150 -4.41 -20.10 -19.92
C GLU A 150 -3.58 -18.94 -20.45
N ASN A 151 -2.29 -19.19 -20.69
CA ASN A 151 -1.33 -18.23 -21.25
C ASN A 151 -1.30 -16.88 -20.51
N PRO A 152 -1.04 -16.87 -19.18
CA PRO A 152 -1.01 -15.63 -18.41
C PRO A 152 0.07 -14.71 -18.97
N ILE A 153 -0.29 -13.44 -19.20
CA ILE A 153 0.71 -12.43 -19.55
C ILE A 153 1.53 -12.14 -18.31
N LYS A 154 2.80 -12.53 -18.34
CA LYS A 154 3.73 -12.20 -17.27
C LYS A 154 3.91 -10.69 -17.20
N ILE A 155 3.37 -10.07 -16.15
CA ILE A 155 3.72 -8.69 -15.81
C ILE A 155 5.15 -8.72 -15.30
N SER A 156 6.08 -8.36 -16.19
CA SER A 156 7.47 -8.16 -15.83
C SER A 156 7.63 -6.73 -15.33
N ASN A 157 7.95 -6.56 -14.04
CA ASN A 157 8.47 -5.28 -13.53
C ASN A 157 9.92 -5.08 -14.03
N LYS A 158 10.17 -5.16 -15.34
CA LYS A 158 11.45 -4.84 -16.00
C LYS A 158 11.94 -3.41 -15.67
N LYS A 159 11.07 -2.56 -15.12
CA LYS A 159 11.40 -1.22 -14.59
C LYS A 159 11.75 -1.17 -13.09
N GLU A 160 11.58 -2.25 -12.32
CA GLU A 160 11.98 -2.36 -10.90
C GLU A 160 13.11 -3.33 -10.65
N VAL A 161 13.63 -4.00 -11.69
CA VAL A 161 15.04 -4.39 -11.68
C VAL A 161 15.87 -3.10 -11.82
N GLN A 162 15.80 -2.24 -10.81
CA GLN A 162 16.99 -1.49 -10.44
C GLN A 162 17.95 -2.57 -9.98
N ILE A 163 18.69 -3.08 -10.95
CA ILE A 163 20.05 -3.53 -10.69
C ILE A 163 20.58 -2.36 -9.86
N PHE A 164 20.76 -2.56 -8.55
CA PHE A 164 21.81 -1.83 -7.88
C PHE A 164 23.04 -2.29 -8.64
N GLU A 165 23.32 -1.64 -9.77
CA GLU A 165 24.64 -1.69 -10.36
C GLU A 165 25.45 -1.14 -9.21
N LYS A 166 26.05 -2.06 -8.45
CA LYS A 166 27.13 -1.74 -7.55
C LYS A 166 28.10 -1.05 -8.47
N VAL A 167 28.09 0.29 -8.47
CA VAL A 167 29.09 1.09 -9.15
C VAL A 167 30.38 0.56 -8.56
N LYS A 168 31.11 -0.25 -9.34
CA LYS A 168 32.41 -0.74 -8.90
C LYS A 168 33.22 0.53 -8.69
N TYR A 169 33.68 0.73 -7.45
CA TYR A 169 34.49 1.88 -7.10
C TYR A 169 35.64 2.00 -8.11
N ASN A 170 35.58 3.04 -8.96
CA ASN A 170 36.60 3.30 -9.96
C ASN A 170 37.66 4.19 -9.33
N LYS A 171 38.62 3.55 -8.65
CA LYS A 171 39.73 4.21 -7.96
C LYS A 171 40.47 5.18 -8.89
N THR A 172 40.76 4.74 -10.11
CA THR A 172 41.50 5.53 -11.11
C THR A 172 40.78 6.80 -11.54
N PHE A 173 39.44 6.77 -11.65
CA PHE A 173 38.66 7.96 -11.95
C PHE A 173 38.78 8.99 -10.82
N TRP A 174 38.53 8.57 -9.58
CA TRP A 174 38.52 9.46 -8.42
C TRP A 174 39.91 10.03 -8.09
N GLU A 175 40.97 9.26 -8.32
CA GLU A 175 42.35 9.73 -8.12
C GLU A 175 42.78 10.77 -9.15
N ASN A 176 42.18 10.77 -10.34
CA ASN A 176 42.55 11.66 -11.44
C ASN A 176 41.53 12.78 -11.67
N TYR A 177 40.45 12.83 -10.89
CA TYR A 177 39.42 13.85 -11.03
C TYR A 177 39.93 15.18 -10.49
N LYS A 178 40.26 16.11 -11.39
CA LYS A 178 40.58 17.49 -11.04
C LYS A 178 39.36 18.36 -11.27
N ILE A 179 38.92 19.06 -10.23
CA ILE A 179 37.91 20.10 -10.34
C ILE A 179 38.56 21.23 -11.16
N THR A 180 37.96 21.53 -12.30
CA THR A 180 38.32 22.71 -13.09
C THR A 180 37.66 23.91 -12.42
N GLU A 181 38.47 24.88 -12.00
CA GLU A 181 38.01 26.21 -11.57
C GLU A 181 37.48 27.03 -12.75
#